data_AF-A0A816MKF9-F1
#
_entry.id   AF-A0A816MKF9-F1
#
_cell.length_a   1.000
_cell.length_b   1.000
_cell.length_c   1.000
_cell.angle_alpha   90.00
_cell.angle_beta   90.00
_cell.angle_gamma   90.00
#
_symmetry.space_group_name_H-M   'P 1'
#
loop_
_entity.id
_entity.type
_entity.pdbx_description
1 polymer ?
#
loop_
_entity_poly.entity_id
_entity_poly.type
_entity_poly.pdbx_seq_one_letter_code
_entity_poly.pdbx_strand_id
1 'polypeptide(L)'
;MDELMHNSESLDQWKKQMSSLTESISELEQSHQPSTSQTNLSLDPDDWPSARIVAHKMLDASLDYIQSIRDHPVWQPIPDDIREVLQGEQLPEQGEPLSDVAHDVLTNIVPYTYNNAHPCLWGWANGEGKRCFNW
;
A
#
# COMPACT_ATOMS: atom_id res chain seq x y z
N MET A 1 16.09 -20.82 8.66
CA MET A 1 16.31 -19.55 9.38
C MET A 1 16.69 -18.47 8.38
N ASP A 2 17.55 -18.78 7.41
CA ASP A 2 17.93 -17.88 6.30
C ASP A 2 16.75 -17.38 5.44
N GLU A 3 15.76 -18.24 5.16
CA GLU A 3 14.60 -17.89 4.31
C GLU A 3 13.67 -16.84 4.95
N LEU A 4 13.53 -16.83 6.28
CA LEU A 4 12.75 -15.82 7.00
C LEU A 4 13.46 -14.46 7.04
N MET A 5 14.80 -14.47 7.07
CA MET A 5 15.61 -13.25 7.10
C MET A 5 15.63 -12.55 5.74
N HIS A 6 15.70 -13.32 4.64
CA HIS A 6 15.65 -12.76 3.29
C HIS A 6 14.31 -12.08 3.00
N ASN A 7 13.21 -12.69 3.47
CA ASN A 7 11.86 -12.19 3.24
C ASN A 7 11.55 -10.91 4.04
N SER A 8 12.15 -10.71 5.22
CA SER A 8 12.03 -9.44 5.96
C SER A 8 12.77 -8.29 5.30
N GLU A 9 13.95 -8.55 4.73
CA GLU A 9 14.73 -7.52 4.03
C GLU A 9 14.03 -7.03 2.75
N SER A 10 13.35 -7.94 2.04
CA SER A 10 12.53 -7.61 0.86
C SER A 10 11.38 -6.66 1.20
N LEU A 11 10.66 -6.93 2.29
CA LEU A 11 9.58 -6.05 2.77
C LEU A 11 10.10 -4.67 3.18
N ASP A 12 11.25 -4.61 3.86
CA ASP A 12 11.84 -3.33 4.27
C ASP A 12 12.32 -2.50 3.07
N GLN A 13 12.83 -3.16 2.02
CA GLN A 13 13.16 -2.51 0.75
C GLN A 13 11.91 -1.96 0.06
N TRP A 14 10.84 -2.76 0.02
CA TRP A 14 9.57 -2.34 -0.55
C TRP A 14 8.97 -1.13 0.19
N LYS A 15 8.96 -1.14 1.53
CA LYS A 15 8.51 0.01 2.32
C LYS A 15 9.29 1.28 2.01
N LYS A 16 10.62 1.18 1.87
CA LYS A 16 11.47 2.32 1.47
C LYS A 16 11.15 2.83 0.08
N GLN A 17 10.93 1.94 -0.88
CA GLN A 17 10.50 2.31 -2.23
C GLN A 17 9.16 3.05 -2.20
N MET A 18 8.21 2.56 -1.39
CA MET A 18 6.90 3.19 -1.26
C MET A 18 6.95 4.58 -0.61
N SER A 19 7.80 4.79 0.39
CA SER A 19 8.04 6.13 0.96
C SER A 19 8.63 7.10 -0.06
N SER A 20 9.59 6.65 -0.87
CA SER A 20 10.18 7.49 -1.94
C SER A 20 9.17 7.81 -3.06
N LEU A 21 8.31 6.86 -3.41
CA LEU A 21 7.25 7.08 -4.40
C LEU A 21 6.26 8.13 -3.94
N THR A 22 5.89 8.13 -2.66
CA THR A 22 4.97 9.10 -2.09
C THR A 22 5.55 10.49 -2.03
N GLU A 23 6.81 10.65 -1.62
CA GLU A 23 7.47 11.95 -1.67
C GLU A 23 7.44 12.55 -3.09
N SER A 24 7.66 11.70 -4.11
CA SER A 24 7.55 12.08 -5.52
C SER A 24 6.10 12.33 -6.01
N ILE A 25 5.07 11.90 -5.27
CA ILE A 25 3.66 12.20 -5.56
C ILE A 25 3.27 13.50 -4.88
N SER A 26 3.57 13.65 -3.59
CA SER A 26 3.28 14.85 -2.82
C SER A 26 4.00 16.07 -3.41
N GLU A 27 5.21 15.92 -3.95
CA GLU A 27 5.90 16.98 -4.72
C GLU A 27 5.15 17.39 -6.00
N LEU A 28 4.53 16.45 -6.69
CA LEU A 28 3.72 16.74 -7.88
C LEU A 28 2.41 17.44 -7.51
N GLU A 29 1.76 17.02 -6.43
CA GLU A 29 0.53 17.66 -5.93
C GLU A 29 0.79 19.05 -5.33
N GLN A 30 1.93 19.31 -4.68
CA GLN A 30 2.28 20.64 -4.16
C GLN A 30 2.40 21.71 -5.27
N SER A 31 2.71 21.31 -6.51
CA SER A 31 2.76 22.22 -7.65
C SER A 31 1.38 22.65 -8.17
N HIS A 32 0.32 21.94 -7.79
CA HIS A 32 -1.06 22.17 -8.22
C HIS A 32 -1.95 22.39 -6.98
N GLN A 33 -2.15 23.66 -6.61
CA GLN A 33 -2.96 24.01 -5.43
C GLN A 33 -4.36 23.35 -5.49
N PRO A 34 -4.79 22.60 -4.46
CA PRO A 34 -6.16 22.15 -4.37
C PRO A 34 -7.02 23.38 -4.11
N SER A 35 -7.94 23.68 -5.01
CA SER A 35 -8.98 24.69 -4.78
C SER A 35 -9.96 24.15 -3.75
N THR A 36 -9.63 24.34 -2.46
CA THR A 36 -10.52 24.03 -1.34
C THR A 36 -11.72 24.97 -1.38
N SER A 37 -12.85 24.53 -1.96
CA SER A 37 -14.18 25.09 -1.69
C SER A 37 -15.28 24.29 -2.39
N GLN A 38 -15.65 23.12 -1.87
CA GLN A 38 -17.05 22.69 -1.83
C GLN A 38 -17.21 21.42 -0.99
N THR A 39 -18.27 21.38 -0.18
CA THR A 39 -18.82 20.13 0.38
C THR A 39 -19.29 19.26 -0.78
N ASN A 40 -18.35 18.57 -1.41
CA ASN A 40 -18.64 17.55 -2.40
C ASN A 40 -19.21 16.36 -1.60
N LEU A 41 -20.52 16.11 -1.74
CA LEU A 41 -21.15 14.90 -1.23
C LEU A 41 -20.67 13.64 -2.00
N SER A 42 -19.88 13.86 -3.06
CA SER A 42 -19.27 12.83 -3.88
C SER A 42 -17.81 12.63 -3.49
N LEU A 43 -17.34 11.38 -3.57
CA LEU A 43 -15.93 11.02 -3.42
C LEU A 43 -15.14 11.25 -4.72
N ASP A 44 -15.67 12.08 -5.62
CA ASP A 44 -15.03 12.39 -6.89
C ASP A 44 -13.86 13.36 -6.64
N PRO A 45 -12.69 13.11 -7.26
CA PRO A 45 -11.58 14.04 -7.17
C PRO A 45 -11.94 15.39 -7.79
N ASP A 46 -11.57 16.48 -7.11
CA ASP A 46 -11.70 17.82 -7.67
C ASP A 46 -10.76 18.02 -8.88
N ASP A 47 -9.61 17.30 -8.91
CA ASP A 47 -8.66 17.30 -10.03
C ASP A 47 -8.40 15.88 -10.59
N TRP A 48 -9.10 15.55 -11.68
CA TRP A 48 -8.97 14.27 -12.37
C TRP A 48 -7.58 13.99 -12.96
N PRO A 49 -6.86 14.96 -13.56
CA PRO A 49 -5.47 14.78 -13.97
C PRO A 49 -4.54 14.30 -12.86
N SER A 50 -4.50 14.96 -11.70
CA SER A 50 -3.65 14.53 -10.58
C SER A 50 -4.10 13.19 -10.02
N ALA A 51 -5.41 12.99 -9.83
CA ALA A 51 -5.95 11.71 -9.36
C ALA A 51 -5.58 10.54 -10.29
N ARG A 52 -5.54 10.77 -11.61
CA ARG A 52 -5.08 9.77 -12.59
C ARG A 52 -3.61 9.41 -12.41
N ILE A 53 -2.74 10.39 -12.13
CA ILE A 53 -1.31 10.16 -11.88
C ILE A 53 -1.14 9.31 -10.63
N VAL A 54 -1.85 9.64 -9.54
CA VAL A 54 -1.82 8.87 -8.29
C VAL A 54 -2.32 7.44 -8.53
N ALA A 55 -3.45 7.27 -9.21
CA ALA A 55 -4.03 5.96 -9.51
C ALA A 55 -3.08 5.08 -10.35
N HIS A 56 -2.40 5.64 -11.35
CA HIS A 56 -1.41 4.88 -12.12
C HIS A 56 -0.23 4.44 -11.26
N LYS A 57 0.30 5.32 -10.40
CA LYS A 57 1.39 4.97 -9.49
C LYS A 57 0.98 3.90 -8.48
N MET A 58 -0.24 3.97 -7.94
CA MET A 58 -0.78 2.93 -7.06
C MET A 58 -0.91 1.59 -7.79
N LEU A 59 -1.35 1.61 -9.04
CA LEU A 59 -1.45 0.41 -9.86
C LEU A 59 -0.07 -0.20 -10.12
N ASP A 60 0.90 0.60 -10.53
CA ASP A 60 2.28 0.15 -10.76
C ASP A 60 2.88 -0.45 -9.48
N ALA A 61 2.75 0.23 -8.34
CA ALA A 61 3.20 -0.27 -7.04
C ALA A 61 2.52 -1.60 -6.65
N SER A 62 1.23 -1.74 -6.94
CA SER A 62 0.48 -2.97 -6.68
C SER A 62 0.95 -4.12 -7.57
N LEU A 63 1.25 -3.83 -8.84
CA LEU A 63 1.81 -4.82 -9.78
C LEU A 63 3.22 -5.24 -9.37
N ASP A 64 4.07 -4.30 -8.96
CA ASP A 64 5.41 -4.58 -8.44
C ASP A 64 5.37 -5.42 -7.16
N TYR A 65 4.41 -5.14 -6.26
CA TYR A 65 4.16 -5.95 -5.07
C TYR A 65 3.75 -7.38 -5.44
N ILE A 66 2.82 -7.55 -6.38
CA ILE A 66 2.39 -8.89 -6.84
C ILE A 66 3.53 -9.62 -7.57
N GLN A 67 4.37 -8.91 -8.32
CA GLN A 67 5.52 -9.49 -9.00
C GLN A 67 6.55 -10.02 -8.01
N SER A 68 6.83 -9.27 -6.95
CA SER A 68 7.77 -9.63 -5.87
C SER A 68 7.15 -10.47 -4.75
N ILE A 69 5.84 -10.79 -4.84
CA ILE A 69 5.07 -11.44 -3.77
C ILE A 69 5.69 -12.72 -3.24
N ARG A 70 6.42 -13.46 -4.08
CA ARG A 70 7.08 -14.73 -3.73
C ARG A 70 8.33 -14.56 -2.86
N ASP A 71 8.94 -13.37 -2.92
CA ASP A 71 10.07 -12.98 -2.10
C ASP A 71 9.60 -12.39 -0.76
N HIS A 72 8.28 -12.18 -0.62
CA HIS A 72 7.65 -11.70 0.60
C HIS A 72 7.18 -12.89 1.45
N PRO A 73 7.13 -12.73 2.78
CA PRO A 73 6.60 -13.76 3.66
C PRO A 73 5.11 -13.99 3.39
N VAL A 74 4.72 -15.27 3.40
CA VAL A 74 3.34 -15.72 3.12
C VAL A 74 2.32 -15.03 4.02
N TRP A 75 2.68 -14.81 5.27
CA TRP A 75 1.86 -14.11 6.25
C TRP A 75 2.76 -13.52 7.32
N GLN A 76 2.41 -12.33 7.80
CA GLN A 76 3.05 -11.72 8.96
C GLN A 76 2.01 -11.15 9.92
N PRO A 77 2.25 -11.23 11.24
CA PRO A 77 1.44 -10.52 12.21
C PRO A 77 1.62 -9.01 12.01
N ILE A 78 0.55 -8.24 12.24
CA ILE A 78 0.62 -6.77 12.29
C ILE A 78 1.53 -6.38 13.48
N PRO A 79 2.64 -5.67 13.23
CA PRO A 79 3.50 -5.14 14.29
C PRO A 79 2.75 -4.20 15.25
N ASP A 80 3.18 -4.15 16.50
CA ASP A 80 2.47 -3.37 17.54
C ASP A 80 2.52 -1.85 17.26
N ASP A 81 3.61 -1.34 16.70
CA ASP A 81 3.75 0.05 16.27
C ASP A 81 2.73 0.44 15.19
N ILE A 82 2.51 -0.41 14.18
CA ILE A 82 1.50 -0.19 13.15
C ILE A 82 0.09 -0.27 13.74
N ARG A 83 -0.14 -1.20 14.67
CA ARG A 83 -1.42 -1.31 15.37
C ARG A 83 -1.73 -0.05 16.18
N GLU A 84 -0.74 0.49 16.88
CA GLU A 84 -0.88 1.73 17.64
C GLU A 84 -1.17 2.93 16.74
N VAL A 85 -0.52 3.02 15.57
CA VAL A 85 -0.81 4.06 14.57
C VAL A 85 -2.27 3.97 14.12
N LEU A 86 -2.70 2.80 13.64
CA LEU A 86 -4.06 2.60 13.12
C LEU A 86 -5.16 2.76 14.18
N GLN A 87 -4.86 2.49 15.45
CA GLN A 87 -5.81 2.67 16.56
C GLN A 87 -5.81 4.09 17.14
N GLY A 88 -4.67 4.77 17.08
CA GLY A 88 -4.48 6.10 17.62
C GLY A 88 -4.90 7.23 16.67
N GLU A 89 -4.98 6.93 15.38
CA GLU A 89 -5.38 7.88 14.36
C GLU A 89 -6.87 8.25 14.48
N GLN A 90 -7.13 9.56 14.59
CA GLN A 90 -8.49 10.08 14.63
C GLN A 90 -9.03 10.13 13.20
N LEU A 91 -10.29 9.68 13.02
CA LEU A 91 -10.98 9.80 11.74
C LEU A 91 -10.99 11.27 11.30
N PRO A 92 -10.41 11.60 10.12
CA PRO A 92 -10.31 12.97 9.69
C PRO A 92 -11.70 13.54 9.40
N GLU A 93 -11.96 14.75 9.91
CA GLU A 93 -13.22 15.46 9.67
C GLU A 93 -13.27 16.12 8.29
N GLN A 94 -12.12 16.21 7.61
CA GLN A 94 -11.95 16.80 6.28
C GLN A 94 -11.23 15.82 5.36
N GLY A 95 -11.42 15.98 4.05
CA GLY A 95 -10.72 15.15 3.07
C GLY A 95 -9.21 15.37 3.11
N GLU A 96 -8.47 14.27 3.00
CA GLU A 96 -7.01 14.28 2.90
C GLU A 96 -6.57 14.13 1.44
N PRO A 97 -5.34 14.55 1.09
CA PRO A 97 -4.78 14.31 -0.24
C PRO A 97 -4.82 12.83 -0.61
N LEU A 98 -5.24 12.53 -1.83
CA LEU A 98 -5.36 11.13 -2.30
C LEU A 98 -3.99 10.41 -2.27
N SER A 99 -2.91 11.16 -2.46
CA SER A 99 -1.53 10.67 -2.40
C SER A 99 -1.12 10.15 -1.02
N ASP A 100 -1.50 10.86 0.03
CA ASP A 100 -1.19 10.52 1.41
C ASP A 100 -1.97 9.27 1.84
N VAL A 101 -3.28 9.25 1.56
CA VAL A 101 -4.12 8.06 1.80
C VAL A 101 -3.61 6.84 1.01
N ALA A 102 -3.21 7.03 -0.25
CA ALA A 102 -2.63 5.97 -1.06
C ALA A 102 -1.33 5.42 -0.45
N HIS A 103 -0.50 6.30 0.11
CA HIS A 103 0.73 5.92 0.79
C HIS A 103 0.47 5.08 2.02
N ASP A 104 -0.45 5.51 2.88
CA ASP A 104 -0.75 4.84 4.14
C ASP A 104 -1.36 3.46 3.89
N VAL A 105 -2.24 3.34 2.90
CA VAL A 105 -2.78 2.05 2.49
C VAL A 105 -1.67 1.12 2.02
N LEU A 106 -0.76 1.60 1.17
CA LEU A 106 0.33 0.77 0.68
C LEU A 106 1.27 0.40 1.85
N THR A 107 1.78 1.34 2.62
CA THR A 107 2.78 1.02 3.65
C THR A 107 2.24 0.28 4.87
N ASN A 108 1.06 0.66 5.37
CA ASN A 108 0.56 0.22 6.66
C ASN A 108 -0.52 -0.88 6.56
N ILE A 109 -1.09 -1.12 5.38
CA ILE A 109 -2.15 -2.12 5.19
C ILE A 109 -1.68 -3.26 4.30
N VAL A 110 -1.24 -2.99 3.08
CA VAL A 110 -0.97 -4.01 2.05
C VAL A 110 -0.04 -5.15 2.53
N PRO A 111 1.12 -4.88 3.17
CA PRO A 111 2.03 -5.92 3.66
C PRO A 111 1.45 -6.85 4.72
N TYR A 112 0.49 -6.38 5.50
CA TYR A 112 -0.04 -7.11 6.66
C TYR A 112 -1.43 -7.68 6.42
N THR A 113 -1.92 -7.58 5.18
CA THR A 113 -3.12 -8.32 4.78
C THR A 113 -2.87 -9.82 4.91
N TYR A 114 -3.95 -10.60 4.94
CA TYR A 114 -3.88 -12.07 4.98
C TYR A 114 -3.17 -12.68 3.74
N ASN A 115 -2.70 -11.85 2.80
CA ASN A 115 -1.88 -12.14 1.64
C ASN A 115 -2.44 -13.28 0.75
N ASN A 116 -3.73 -13.19 0.46
CA ASN A 116 -4.45 -14.18 -0.37
C ASN A 116 -3.87 -14.36 -1.77
N ALA A 117 -3.22 -13.32 -2.29
CA ALA A 117 -2.56 -13.33 -3.59
C ALA A 117 -1.25 -14.14 -3.56
N HIS A 118 -0.72 -14.48 -2.39
CA HIS A 118 0.52 -15.24 -2.27
C HIS A 118 0.31 -16.71 -2.73
N PRO A 119 1.10 -17.22 -3.70
CA PRO A 119 0.94 -18.58 -4.23
C PRO A 119 1.14 -19.71 -3.19
N CYS A 120 1.76 -19.39 -2.06
CA CYS A 120 1.94 -20.27 -0.90
C CYS A 120 0.98 -20.07 0.25
N LEU A 121 -0.05 -19.23 0.12
CA LEU A 121 -1.11 -19.19 1.10
C LEU A 121 -2.12 -20.31 0.84
N TRP A 122 -2.15 -21.28 1.76
CA TRP A 122 -3.09 -22.39 1.73
C TRP A 122 -4.11 -22.21 2.86
N GLY A 123 -4.95 -21.17 2.74
CA GLY A 123 -6.05 -20.90 3.66
C GLY A 123 -7.30 -21.71 3.34
N TRP A 124 -8.14 -21.99 4.35
CA TRP A 124 -9.36 -22.79 4.18
C TRP A 124 -10.51 -22.05 3.47
N ALA A 125 -10.59 -20.72 3.63
CA ALA A 125 -11.63 -19.87 3.04
C ALA A 125 -11.13 -18.99 1.89
N ASN A 126 -9.84 -18.63 1.90
CA ASN A 126 -9.19 -17.87 0.86
C ASN A 126 -7.85 -18.56 0.54
N GLY A 127 -7.77 -19.19 -0.62
CA GLY A 127 -6.56 -19.87 -1.07
C GLY A 127 -6.49 -19.82 -2.58
N GLU A 128 -5.58 -19.01 -3.11
CA GLU A 128 -5.22 -19.01 -4.54
C GLU A 128 -3.99 -19.90 -4.80
N GLY A 129 -3.67 -20.83 -3.90
CA GLY A 129 -2.44 -21.61 -3.93
C GLY A 129 -2.27 -22.43 -5.21
N LYS A 130 -1.45 -21.94 -6.15
CA LYS A 130 -1.16 -22.64 -7.43
C LYS A 130 0.17 -23.39 -7.40
N ARG A 131 1.24 -22.85 -6.79
CA ARG A 131 2.56 -23.52 -6.63
C ARG A 131 3.54 -22.66 -5.81
N CYS A 132 4.30 -23.30 -4.92
CA CYS A 132 5.32 -22.63 -4.09
C CYS A 132 6.74 -22.62 -4.62
N PHE A 133 7.09 -23.50 -5.56
CA PHE A 133 8.48 -23.71 -5.96
C PHE A 133 8.74 -23.20 -7.37
N ASN A 134 9.78 -22.36 -7.51
CA ASN A 134 10.51 -22.14 -8.76
C ASN A 134 11.63 -23.19 -8.85
N TRP A 135 11.68 -23.93 -9.96
CA TRP A 135 12.86 -24.64 -10.44
C TRP A 135 13.56 -23.78 -11.49
#